data_AF-A0A3M0INQ7-F1
#
_entry.id   AF-A0A3M0INQ7-F1
#
_cell.length_a   1.000
_cell.length_b   1.000
_cell.length_c   1.000
_cell.angle_alpha   90.00
_cell.angle_beta   90.00
_cell.angle_gamma   90.00
#
_symmetry.space_group_name_H-M   'P 1'
#
loop_
_entity.id
_entity.type
_entity.pdbx_description
1 polymer ?
#
loop_
_entity_poly.entity_id
_entity_poly.type
_entity_poly.pdbx_seq_one_letter_code
_entity_poly.pdbx_strand_id
1 'polypeptide(L)'
;MSDVEKKPEPVDPGYLAAVLRRRQAMQARLDAANELFEDVNREAARLLDQQYKAVKSTKSDVALDDDTQFATVTRVGGTAEAKVTDREAFEAWVRDNFAEHFDFRIIPARTEVVIDSVFRDLVLAAVDAAGAPQYADPMSGVIHDVPGVRIQPVRSRYYRWTFSRASKRQPLNGRELVAEALAEQRLDLDTPLAIEAPAADAPAA
;
A
#
# COMPACT_ATOMS: atom_id res chain seq x y z
N MET A 1 -11.96 19.34 -61.37
CA MET A 1 -13.07 18.42 -61.02
C MET A 1 -13.02 18.25 -59.52
N SER A 2 -13.91 18.93 -58.81
CA SER A 2 -13.92 18.97 -57.35
C SER A 2 -14.66 17.74 -56.84
N ASP A 3 -13.98 16.92 -56.04
CA ASP A 3 -14.60 15.81 -55.32
C ASP A 3 -15.62 16.38 -54.34
N VAL A 4 -16.90 16.20 -54.63
CA VAL A 4 -17.98 16.61 -53.73
C VAL A 4 -18.09 15.53 -52.67
N GLU A 5 -17.54 15.84 -51.50
CA GLU A 5 -17.62 15.02 -50.30
C GLU A 5 -19.10 14.63 -50.05
N LYS A 6 -19.40 13.33 -50.15
CA LYS A 6 -20.76 12.83 -49.92
C LYS A 6 -21.17 13.16 -48.49
N LYS A 7 -22.26 13.94 -48.36
CA LYS A 7 -22.88 14.29 -47.09
C LYS A 7 -23.17 13.00 -46.31
N PRO A 8 -22.76 12.88 -45.03
CA PRO A 8 -22.94 11.65 -44.27
C PRO A 8 -24.43 11.32 -44.18
N GLU A 9 -24.79 10.10 -44.56
CA GLU A 9 -26.16 9.59 -44.39
C GLU A 9 -26.50 9.49 -42.90
N PRO A 10 -27.71 9.91 -42.50
CA PRO A 10 -28.15 9.78 -41.12
C PRO A 10 -28.27 8.29 -40.75
N VAL A 11 -27.63 7.90 -39.65
CA VAL A 11 -27.76 6.56 -39.06
C VAL A 11 -29.23 6.30 -38.72
N ASP A 12 -29.71 5.07 -38.92
CA ASP A 12 -31.05 4.66 -38.53
C ASP A 12 -31.32 5.03 -37.05
N PRO A 13 -32.33 5.90 -36.78
CA PRO A 13 -32.67 6.30 -35.42
C PRO A 13 -33.02 5.12 -34.50
N GLY A 14 -33.58 4.04 -35.05
CA GLY A 14 -33.91 2.82 -34.30
C GLY A 14 -32.65 2.11 -33.79
N TYR A 15 -31.69 1.87 -34.68
CA TYR A 15 -30.38 1.32 -34.35
C TYR A 15 -29.60 2.20 -33.36
N LEU A 16 -29.58 3.52 -33.58
CA LEU A 16 -28.93 4.47 -32.67
C LEU A 16 -29.53 4.38 -31.25
N ALA A 17 -30.86 4.40 -31.14
CA ALA A 17 -31.54 4.27 -29.85
C ALA A 17 -31.22 2.93 -29.16
N ALA A 18 -31.15 1.82 -29.91
CA ALA A 18 -30.78 0.51 -29.37
C ALA A 18 -29.34 0.49 -28.82
N VAL A 19 -28.38 1.05 -29.55
CA VAL A 19 -26.98 1.15 -29.11
C VAL A 19 -26.85 2.03 -27.87
N LEU A 20 -27.54 3.17 -27.82
CA LEU A 20 -27.52 4.07 -26.66
C LEU A 20 -28.13 3.42 -25.42
N ARG A 21 -29.26 2.71 -25.55
CA ARG A 21 -29.85 1.93 -24.45
C ARG A 21 -28.88 0.86 -23.95
N ARG A 22 -28.24 0.11 -24.86
CA ARG A 22 -27.27 -0.91 -24.50
C ARG A 22 -26.06 -0.33 -23.78
N ARG A 23 -25.54 0.81 -24.24
CA ARG A 23 -24.45 1.54 -23.58
C ARG A 23 -24.85 1.94 -22.15
N GLN A 24 -26.03 2.53 -21.97
CA GLN A 24 -26.46 2.99 -20.64
C GLN A 24 -26.69 1.81 -19.68
N ALA A 25 -27.22 0.70 -20.17
CA ALA A 25 -27.35 -0.54 -19.38
C ALA A 25 -25.98 -1.12 -18.98
N MET A 26 -24.99 -1.09 -19.88
CA MET A 26 -23.61 -1.48 -19.57
C MET A 26 -22.97 -0.56 -18.53
N GLN A 27 -23.23 0.75 -18.59
CA GLN A 27 -22.75 1.70 -17.59
C GLN A 27 -23.30 1.37 -16.20
N ALA A 28 -24.62 1.16 -16.08
CA ALA A 28 -25.24 0.82 -14.80
C ALA A 28 -24.66 -0.47 -14.20
N ARG A 29 -24.36 -1.47 -15.04
CA ARG A 29 -23.70 -2.70 -14.59
C ARG A 29 -22.26 -2.46 -14.14
N LEU A 30 -21.52 -1.59 -14.82
CA LEU A 30 -20.15 -1.22 -14.43
C LEU A 30 -20.15 -0.48 -13.08
N ASP A 31 -21.11 0.43 -12.88
CA ASP A 31 -21.25 1.18 -11.63
C ASP A 31 -21.53 0.22 -10.46
N ALA A 32 -22.47 -0.71 -10.62
CA ALA A 32 -22.75 -1.74 -9.61
C ALA A 32 -21.54 -2.66 -9.34
N ALA A 33 -20.80 -3.05 -10.37
CA ALA A 33 -19.58 -3.86 -10.22
C ALA A 33 -18.47 -3.09 -9.49
N ASN A 34 -18.35 -1.78 -9.71
CA ASN A 34 -17.37 -0.93 -9.01
C ASN A 34 -17.72 -0.81 -7.52
N GLU A 35 -19.00 -0.61 -7.19
CA GLU A 35 -19.46 -0.56 -5.79
C GLU A 35 -19.12 -1.87 -5.05
N LEU A 36 -19.47 -3.01 -5.64
CA LEU A 36 -19.15 -4.31 -5.07
C LEU A 36 -17.64 -4.55 -4.94
N PHE A 37 -16.87 -4.16 -5.96
CA PHE A 37 -15.42 -4.25 -5.93
C PHE A 37 -14.82 -3.44 -4.78
N GLU A 38 -15.29 -2.21 -4.55
CA GLU A 38 -14.78 -1.37 -3.46
C GLU A 38 -15.12 -1.93 -2.07
N ASP A 39 -16.29 -2.53 -1.91
CA ASP A 39 -16.67 -3.21 -0.67
C ASP A 39 -15.80 -4.45 -0.41
N VAL A 40 -15.60 -5.30 -1.42
CA VAL A 40 -14.69 -6.46 -1.33
C VAL A 40 -13.25 -6.02 -1.09
N ASN A 41 -12.79 -4.94 -1.73
CA ASN A 41 -11.44 -4.40 -1.57
C ASN A 41 -11.20 -3.87 -0.16
N ARG A 42 -12.18 -3.15 0.43
CA ARG A 42 -12.11 -2.68 1.81
C ARG A 42 -11.97 -3.84 2.79
N GLU A 43 -12.75 -4.89 2.56
CA GLU A 43 -12.74 -6.09 3.39
C GLU A 43 -11.44 -6.90 3.23
N ALA A 44 -10.98 -7.10 2.00
CA ALA A 44 -9.70 -7.75 1.72
C ALA A 44 -8.54 -7.01 2.40
N ALA A 45 -8.53 -5.67 2.35
CA ALA A 45 -7.51 -4.88 3.05
C ALA A 45 -7.56 -5.09 4.57
N ARG A 46 -8.76 -5.18 5.17
CA ARG A 46 -8.96 -5.47 6.60
C ARG A 46 -8.40 -6.83 6.98
N LEU A 47 -8.70 -7.87 6.20
CA LEU A 47 -8.23 -9.24 6.45
C LEU A 47 -6.71 -9.37 6.26
N LEU A 48 -6.15 -8.73 5.22
CA LEU A 48 -4.70 -8.72 5.00
C LEU A 48 -3.95 -8.00 6.14
N ASP A 49 -4.52 -6.94 6.70
CA ASP A 49 -3.96 -6.27 7.87
C ASP A 49 -3.98 -7.17 9.12
N GLN A 50 -5.05 -7.95 9.32
CA GLN A 50 -5.15 -8.93 10.41
C GLN A 50 -4.12 -10.04 10.24
N GLN A 51 -4.02 -10.62 9.04
CA GLN A 51 -3.05 -11.65 8.70
C GLN A 51 -1.60 -11.17 8.94
N TYR A 52 -1.29 -9.94 8.51
CA TYR A 52 0.02 -9.35 8.77
C TYR A 52 0.28 -9.16 10.27
N LYS A 53 -0.70 -8.73 11.06
CA LYS A 53 -0.52 -8.59 12.51
C LYS A 53 -0.21 -9.93 13.18
N ALA A 54 -0.89 -10.99 12.77
CA ALA A 54 -0.75 -12.34 13.32
C ALA A 54 0.57 -13.03 12.91
N VAL A 55 0.88 -13.06 11.61
CA VAL A 55 1.96 -13.91 11.06
C VAL A 55 3.15 -13.10 10.52
N LYS A 56 3.02 -11.77 10.42
CA LYS A 56 4.01 -10.88 9.78
C LYS A 56 4.28 -11.19 8.30
N SER A 57 3.44 -12.01 7.65
CA SER A 57 3.57 -12.29 6.22
C SER A 57 3.22 -11.05 5.38
N THR A 58 4.10 -10.68 4.46
CA THR A 58 3.92 -9.55 3.54
C THR A 58 3.38 -9.97 2.18
N LYS A 59 3.31 -11.28 1.90
CA LYS A 59 2.84 -11.83 0.63
C LYS A 59 1.72 -12.82 0.89
N SER A 60 0.66 -12.73 0.08
CA SER A 60 -0.45 -13.67 0.07
C SER A 60 -0.70 -14.10 -1.37
N ASP A 61 -0.79 -15.40 -1.59
CA ASP A 61 -1.12 -15.95 -2.90
C ASP A 61 -2.65 -16.04 -3.03
N VAL A 62 -3.16 -15.72 -4.21
CA VAL A 62 -4.59 -15.82 -4.53
C VAL A 62 -4.76 -16.95 -5.53
N ALA A 63 -5.45 -18.00 -5.09
CA ALA A 63 -5.65 -19.23 -5.83
C ALA A 63 -7.13 -19.56 -5.95
N LEU A 64 -7.45 -20.38 -6.94
CA LEU A 64 -8.74 -21.06 -7.06
C LEU A 64 -8.83 -22.19 -6.02
N ASP A 65 -10.00 -22.83 -5.96
CA ASP A 65 -10.30 -24.00 -5.11
C ASP A 65 -9.45 -25.24 -5.39
N ASP A 66 -8.80 -25.31 -6.55
CA ASP A 66 -7.85 -26.35 -6.94
C ASP A 66 -6.37 -25.95 -6.71
N ASP A 67 -6.13 -24.94 -5.88
CA ASP A 67 -4.82 -24.33 -5.61
C ASP A 67 -4.16 -23.67 -6.84
N THR A 68 -4.87 -23.50 -7.96
CA THR A 68 -4.35 -22.78 -9.13
C THR A 68 -4.19 -21.30 -8.81
N GLN A 69 -2.94 -20.87 -8.62
CA GLN A 69 -2.61 -19.47 -8.37
C GLN A 69 -2.87 -18.61 -9.61
N PHE A 70 -3.73 -17.59 -9.48
CA PHE A 70 -4.00 -16.62 -10.54
C PHE A 70 -3.55 -15.20 -10.19
N ALA A 71 -3.30 -14.90 -8.91
CA ALA A 71 -2.75 -13.62 -8.50
C ALA A 71 -1.88 -13.71 -7.23
N THR A 72 -1.21 -12.61 -6.94
CA THR A 72 -0.44 -12.39 -5.73
C THR A 72 -0.81 -11.01 -5.18
N VAL A 73 -0.98 -10.94 -3.87
CA VAL A 73 -1.08 -9.69 -3.12
C VAL A 73 0.18 -9.50 -2.31
N THR A 74 0.82 -8.36 -2.48
CA THR A 74 2.00 -7.98 -1.70
C THR A 74 1.70 -6.71 -0.92
N ARG A 75 1.89 -6.75 0.40
CA ARG A 75 1.90 -5.57 1.25
C ARG A 75 3.14 -4.74 0.94
N VAL A 76 2.94 -3.50 0.52
CA VAL A 76 4.01 -2.55 0.18
C VAL A 76 3.95 -1.34 1.10
N GLY A 77 5.12 -0.90 1.54
CA GLY A 77 5.25 0.25 2.43
C GLY A 77 4.95 -0.08 3.89
N GLY A 78 4.87 0.97 4.70
CA GLY A 78 4.97 0.86 6.15
C GLY A 78 6.41 0.78 6.66
N THR A 79 7.41 1.13 5.83
CA THR A 79 8.72 1.54 6.35
C THR A 79 8.47 2.74 7.25
N ALA A 80 8.58 2.49 8.54
CA ALA A 80 8.66 3.55 9.50
C ALA A 80 10.12 3.98 9.50
N GLU A 81 10.35 5.29 9.35
CA GLU A 81 11.69 5.87 9.41
C GLU A 81 11.78 6.67 10.71
N ALA A 82 12.94 6.62 11.34
CA ALA A 82 13.28 7.51 12.43
C ALA A 82 13.20 8.98 11.96
N LYS A 83 12.39 9.79 12.64
CA LYS A 83 12.31 11.23 12.40
C LYS A 83 12.48 12.00 13.69
N VAL A 84 13.19 13.13 13.61
CA VAL A 84 13.24 14.12 14.69
C VAL A 84 11.87 14.79 14.78
N THR A 85 11.13 14.48 15.83
CA THR A 85 9.82 15.06 16.17
C THR A 85 9.91 16.21 17.15
N ASP A 86 10.91 16.20 18.02
CA ASP A 86 11.25 17.32 18.92
C ASP A 86 12.71 17.70 18.65
N ARG A 87 12.86 18.85 17.99
CA ARG A 87 14.15 19.35 17.54
C ARG A 87 14.98 19.86 18.71
N GLU A 88 14.37 20.52 19.69
CA GLU A 88 15.08 21.11 20.82
C GLU A 88 15.63 20.03 21.74
N ALA A 89 14.85 18.98 22.00
CA ALA A 89 15.29 17.84 22.79
C ALA A 89 16.44 17.08 22.10
N PHE A 90 16.36 16.90 20.78
CA PHE A 90 17.42 16.28 20.00
C PHE A 90 18.70 17.13 20.00
N GLU A 91 18.59 18.46 19.80
CA GLU A 91 19.72 19.40 19.84
C GLU A 91 20.40 19.44 21.20
N ALA A 92 19.64 19.48 22.30
CA ALA A 92 20.19 19.44 23.64
C ALA A 92 20.96 18.13 23.90
N TRP A 93 20.42 16.99 23.44
CA TRP A 93 21.09 15.70 23.59
C TRP A 93 22.39 15.60 22.79
N VAL A 94 22.41 16.08 21.54
CA VAL A 94 23.65 16.12 20.73
C VAL A 94 24.68 17.04 21.40
N ARG A 95 24.26 18.21 21.89
CA ARG A 95 25.16 19.14 22.60
C ARG A 95 25.81 18.49 23.83
N ASP A 96 25.03 17.73 24.60
CA ASP A 96 25.46 17.21 25.89
C ASP A 96 26.28 15.90 25.78
N ASN A 97 26.10 15.12 24.70
CA ASN A 97 26.78 13.82 24.50
C ASN A 97 27.81 13.80 23.35
N PHE A 98 27.62 14.64 22.34
CA PHE A 98 28.37 14.65 21.08
C PHE A 98 28.70 16.09 20.66
N ALA A 99 29.39 16.81 21.55
CA ALA A 99 29.68 18.23 21.37
C ALA A 99 30.48 18.52 20.08
N GLU A 100 31.27 17.57 19.59
CA GLU A 100 32.00 17.68 18.30
C GLU A 100 31.08 17.77 17.07
N HIS A 101 29.82 17.35 17.18
CA HIS A 101 28.82 17.40 16.12
C HIS A 101 27.82 18.55 16.29
N PHE A 102 28.03 19.40 17.30
CA PHE A 102 27.21 20.57 17.62
C PHE A 102 27.96 21.86 17.32
N ASP A 103 27.42 22.69 16.42
CA ASP A 103 27.94 24.01 16.10
C ASP A 103 26.83 25.07 16.20
N PHE A 104 27.22 26.35 16.30
CA PHE A 104 26.30 27.48 16.31
C PHE A 104 26.72 28.51 15.28
N ARG A 105 25.77 28.91 14.43
CA ARG A 105 25.97 29.97 13.44
C ARG A 105 25.31 31.24 13.92
N ILE A 106 26.10 32.30 14.06
CA ILE A 106 25.59 33.64 14.36
C ILE A 106 25.28 34.32 13.03
N ILE A 107 23.99 34.54 12.75
CA ILE A 107 23.50 35.33 11.63
C ILE A 107 23.08 36.69 12.20
N PRO A 108 23.29 37.82 11.49
CA PRO A 108 22.74 39.10 11.95
C PRO A 108 21.24 38.96 12.22
N ALA A 109 20.83 39.21 13.47
CA ALA A 109 19.49 39.05 14.05
C ALA A 109 19.05 37.65 14.55
N ARG A 110 19.85 36.57 14.44
CA ARG A 110 19.53 35.27 15.10
C ARG A 110 20.74 34.34 15.27
N THR A 111 20.72 33.55 16.33
CA THR A 111 21.65 32.42 16.51
C THR A 111 20.94 31.16 16.05
N GLU A 112 21.54 30.40 15.12
CA GLU A 112 21.04 29.11 14.66
C GLU A 112 21.93 27.98 15.16
N VAL A 113 21.32 26.96 15.75
CA VAL A 113 22.00 25.70 16.07
C VAL A 113 22.16 24.89 14.79
N VAL A 114 23.39 24.44 14.53
CA VAL A 114 23.77 23.62 13.38
C VAL A 114 24.31 22.30 13.89
N ILE A 115 23.53 21.23 13.71
CA ILE A 115 24.02 19.87 13.89
C ILE A 115 24.62 19.40 12.56
N ASP A 116 25.74 18.70 12.62
CA ASP A 116 26.28 17.99 11.45
C ASP A 116 25.21 17.05 10.85
N SER A 117 24.85 17.32 9.58
CA SER A 117 23.85 16.53 8.86
C SER A 117 24.27 15.07 8.72
N VAL A 118 25.57 14.79 8.59
CA VAL A 118 26.06 13.42 8.45
C VAL A 118 25.84 12.65 9.76
N PHE A 119 26.20 13.25 10.89
CA PHE A 119 25.94 12.67 12.21
C PHE A 119 24.44 12.45 12.46
N ARG A 120 23.60 13.46 12.15
CA ARG A 120 22.14 13.32 12.29
C ARG A 120 21.61 12.13 11.48
N ASP A 121 22.01 12.01 10.22
CA ASP A 121 21.52 10.96 9.35
C ASP A 121 22.03 9.57 9.80
N LEU A 122 23.24 9.49 10.38
CA LEU A 122 23.77 8.29 11.02
C LEU A 122 22.96 7.88 12.26
N VAL A 123 22.62 8.84 13.13
CA VAL A 123 21.79 8.57 14.33
C VAL A 123 20.41 8.08 13.92
N LEU A 124 19.78 8.73 12.94
CA LEU A 124 18.48 8.31 12.44
C LEU A 124 18.53 6.92 11.81
N ALA A 125 19.56 6.61 11.02
CA ALA A 125 19.72 5.28 10.42
C ALA A 125 19.93 4.18 11.49
N ALA A 126 20.67 4.48 12.56
CA ALA A 126 20.90 3.55 13.66
C ALA A 126 19.61 3.31 14.49
N VAL A 127 18.85 4.36 14.77
CA VAL A 127 17.52 4.26 15.41
C VAL A 127 16.56 3.44 14.55
N ASP A 128 16.60 3.62 13.23
CA ASP A 128 15.76 2.89 12.29
C ASP A 128 16.12 1.40 12.24
N ALA A 129 17.41 1.08 12.21
CA ALA A 129 17.91 -0.28 12.26
C ALA A 129 17.60 -0.97 13.61
N ALA A 130 17.64 -0.22 14.72
CA ALA A 130 17.30 -0.72 16.05
C ALA A 130 15.79 -0.91 16.25
N GLY A 131 14.95 -0.20 15.50
CA GLY A 131 13.50 -0.21 15.68
C GLY A 131 13.03 0.43 17.01
N ALA A 132 13.92 1.16 17.69
CA ALA A 132 13.70 1.84 18.96
C ALA A 132 14.48 3.16 18.96
N PRO A 133 14.05 4.20 19.72
CA PRO A 133 14.72 5.50 19.81
C PRO A 133 16.03 5.41 20.62
N GLN A 134 16.93 4.53 20.18
CA GLN A 134 18.19 4.21 20.82
C GLN A 134 19.32 4.31 19.80
N TYR A 135 20.42 4.91 20.22
CA TYR A 135 21.63 5.05 19.44
C TYR A 135 22.78 4.39 20.18
N ALA A 136 23.40 3.41 19.56
CA ALA A 136 24.65 2.83 20.06
C ALA A 136 25.81 3.62 19.46
N ASP A 137 26.58 4.30 20.31
CA ASP A 137 27.78 5.00 19.88
C ASP A 137 28.83 3.97 19.43
N PRO A 138 29.28 4.02 18.15
CA PRO A 138 30.26 3.07 17.63
C PRO A 138 31.65 3.21 18.26
N MET A 139 31.97 4.36 18.88
CA MET A 139 33.28 4.59 19.50
C MET A 139 33.32 4.15 20.97
N SER A 140 32.31 4.50 21.76
CA SER A 140 32.24 4.14 23.18
C SER A 140 31.52 2.83 23.47
N GLY A 141 30.68 2.35 22.55
CA GLY A 141 29.80 1.20 22.75
C GLY A 141 28.63 1.47 23.71
N VAL A 142 28.44 2.71 24.15
CA VAL A 142 27.35 3.11 25.05
C VAL A 142 26.05 3.25 24.25
N ILE A 143 24.96 2.73 24.81
CA ILE A 143 23.61 2.90 24.25
C ILE A 143 22.98 4.12 24.90
N HIS A 144 22.59 5.08 24.07
CA HIS A 144 21.89 6.29 24.48
C HIS A 144 20.44 6.20 24.02
N ASP A 145 19.49 6.56 24.90
CA ASP A 145 18.15 6.90 24.45
C ASP A 145 18.20 8.26 23.75
N VAL A 146 17.64 8.34 22.54
CA VAL A 146 17.67 9.55 21.71
C VAL A 146 16.36 10.32 21.90
N PRO A 147 16.35 11.39 22.71
CA PRO A 147 15.14 12.15 22.94
C PRO A 147 14.72 12.91 21.67
N GLY A 148 13.42 13.07 21.51
CA GLY A 148 12.84 13.80 20.38
C GLY A 148 12.83 13.03 19.05
N VAL A 149 13.39 11.83 18.96
CA VAL A 149 13.28 10.97 17.78
C VAL A 149 12.14 9.96 17.95
N ARG A 150 11.29 9.84 16.92
CA ARG A 150 10.25 8.81 16.86
C ARG A 150 10.24 8.15 15.50
N ILE A 151 10.00 6.85 15.50
CA ILE A 151 9.81 6.06 14.29
C ILE A 151 8.39 6.34 13.77
N GLN A 152 8.29 6.99 12.61
CA GLN A 152 7.02 7.35 11.99
C GLN A 152 6.89 6.69 10.61
N PRO A 153 5.69 6.19 10.25
CA PRO A 153 5.44 5.68 8.91
C PRO A 153 5.59 6.82 7.88
N VAL A 154 6.56 6.69 6.97
CA VAL A 154 6.85 7.73 5.96
C VAL A 154 5.91 7.63 4.76
N ARG A 155 5.35 6.45 4.52
CA ARG A 155 4.33 6.21 3.51
C ARG A 155 3.20 5.38 4.09
N SER A 156 1.97 5.73 3.72
CA SER A 156 0.82 4.86 3.99
C SER A 156 1.09 3.49 3.39
N ARG A 157 0.78 2.44 4.17
CA ARG A 157 0.82 1.07 3.67
C ARG A 157 -0.23 0.91 2.58
N TYR A 158 0.10 0.17 1.53
CA TYR A 158 -0.85 -0.21 0.50
C TYR A 158 -0.63 -1.66 0.06
N TYR A 159 -1.63 -2.23 -0.60
CA TYR A 159 -1.56 -3.58 -1.14
C TYR A 159 -1.40 -3.52 -2.65
N ARG A 160 -0.32 -4.13 -3.14
CA ARG A 160 -0.07 -4.29 -4.57
C ARG A 160 -0.65 -5.63 -5.01
N TRP A 161 -1.63 -5.56 -5.89
CA TRP A 161 -2.27 -6.70 -6.53
C TRP A 161 -1.59 -6.97 -7.88
N THR A 162 -1.24 -8.22 -8.17
CA THR A 162 -0.58 -8.59 -9.43
C THR A 162 -1.10 -9.94 -9.91
N PHE A 163 -1.63 -9.98 -11.13
CA PHE A 163 -2.02 -11.23 -11.77
C PHE A 163 -0.79 -12.06 -12.14
N SER A 164 -0.94 -13.38 -12.09
CA SER A 164 0.07 -14.31 -12.58
C SER A 164 0.29 -14.09 -14.08
N ARG A 165 1.54 -14.27 -14.50
CA ARG A 165 1.91 -14.22 -15.91
C ARG A 165 1.82 -15.62 -16.50
N ALA A 166 1.47 -15.68 -17.79
CA ALA A 166 1.60 -16.90 -18.56
C ALA A 166 3.04 -17.44 -18.47
N SER A 167 3.17 -18.74 -18.32
CA SER A 167 4.43 -19.47 -18.21
C SER A 167 4.33 -20.84 -18.87
N LYS A 168 5.47 -21.54 -19.04
CA LYS A 168 5.47 -22.90 -19.60
C LYS A 168 4.62 -23.89 -18.80
N ARG A 169 4.49 -23.69 -17.48
CA ARG A 169 3.70 -24.57 -16.60
C ARG A 169 2.23 -24.14 -16.51
N GLN A 170 1.93 -22.89 -16.87
CA GLN A 170 0.61 -22.30 -16.77
C GLN A 170 0.44 -21.36 -17.97
N PRO A 171 -0.04 -21.88 -19.12
CA PRO A 171 -0.05 -21.13 -20.38
C PRO A 171 -0.99 -19.93 -20.34
N LEU A 172 -2.03 -19.99 -19.51
CA LEU A 172 -2.97 -18.90 -19.30
C LEU A 172 -2.43 -17.90 -18.28
N ASN A 173 -2.66 -16.62 -18.53
CA ASN A 173 -2.38 -15.58 -17.54
C ASN A 173 -3.51 -15.50 -16.49
N GLY A 174 -3.25 -14.82 -15.37
CA GLY A 174 -4.21 -14.72 -14.27
C GLY A 174 -5.59 -14.18 -14.66
N ARG A 175 -5.69 -13.31 -15.67
CA ARG A 175 -7.00 -12.79 -16.12
C ARG A 175 -7.77 -13.81 -16.95
N GLU A 176 -7.07 -14.58 -17.78
CA GLU A 176 -7.65 -15.67 -18.57
C GLU A 176 -8.16 -16.78 -17.65
N LEU A 177 -7.40 -17.11 -16.61
CA LEU A 177 -7.83 -18.09 -15.59
C LEU A 177 -9.09 -17.65 -14.84
N VAL A 178 -9.17 -16.35 -14.48
CA VAL A 178 -10.40 -15.80 -13.89
C VAL A 178 -11.56 -15.88 -14.89
N ALA A 179 -11.34 -15.55 -16.17
CA ALA A 179 -12.38 -15.62 -17.18
C ALA A 179 -12.90 -17.05 -17.39
N GLU A 180 -12.02 -18.05 -17.43
CA GLU A 180 -12.40 -19.46 -17.49
C GLU A 180 -13.15 -19.90 -16.22
N ALA A 181 -12.64 -19.56 -15.05
CA ALA A 181 -13.30 -19.89 -13.78
C ALA A 181 -14.71 -19.26 -13.67
N LEU A 182 -14.91 -18.06 -14.21
CA LEU A 182 -16.24 -17.44 -14.29
C LEU A 182 -17.15 -18.15 -15.31
N ALA A 183 -16.62 -18.54 -16.47
CA ALA A 183 -17.37 -19.30 -17.46
C ALA A 183 -17.79 -20.68 -16.93
N GLU A 184 -16.94 -21.30 -16.11
CA GLU A 184 -17.19 -22.58 -15.44
C GLU A 184 -17.99 -22.44 -14.14
N GLN A 185 -18.38 -21.22 -13.74
CA GLN A 185 -19.10 -20.92 -12.49
C GLN A 185 -18.35 -21.37 -11.22
N ARG A 186 -17.01 -21.46 -11.28
CA ARG A 186 -16.12 -21.71 -10.14
C ARG A 186 -15.87 -20.47 -9.30
N LEU A 187 -16.07 -19.28 -9.89
CA LEU A 187 -16.08 -18.00 -9.19
C LEU A 187 -17.47 -17.38 -9.31
N ASP A 188 -18.00 -16.95 -8.17
CA ASP A 188 -19.23 -16.16 -8.10
C ASP A 188 -18.87 -14.72 -7.76
N LEU A 189 -19.25 -13.78 -8.63
CA LEU A 189 -19.04 -12.35 -8.44
C LEU A 189 -20.26 -11.66 -7.84
N ASP A 190 -21.44 -12.27 -7.92
CA ASP A 190 -22.71 -11.61 -7.61
C ASP A 190 -23.22 -11.97 -6.21
N THR A 191 -22.80 -13.13 -5.68
CA THR A 191 -23.10 -13.51 -4.29
C THR A 191 -22.15 -12.80 -3.32
N PRO A 192 -22.65 -11.98 -2.39
CA PRO A 192 -21.82 -11.45 -1.31
C PRO A 192 -21.27 -12.64 -0.50
N LEU A 193 -19.95 -12.69 -0.36
CA LEU A 193 -19.27 -13.71 0.44
C LEU A 193 -19.94 -13.78 1.82
N ALA A 194 -20.40 -14.98 2.22
CA ALA A 194 -20.89 -15.23 3.56
C ALA A 194 -19.70 -15.17 4.52
N ILE A 195 -19.36 -13.97 4.99
CA ILE A 195 -18.27 -13.78 5.94
C ILE A 195 -18.81 -14.18 7.31
N GLU A 196 -18.49 -15.39 7.77
CA GLU A 196 -18.58 -15.72 9.18
C GLU A 196 -17.68 -14.75 9.94
N ALA A 197 -18.29 -13.87 10.74
CA ALA A 197 -17.57 -13.10 11.74
C ALA A 197 -16.81 -14.10 12.62
N PRO A 198 -15.53 -13.85 12.96
CA PRO A 198 -14.80 -14.76 13.83
C PRO A 198 -15.60 -14.91 15.13
N ALA A 199 -15.87 -16.17 15.48
CA ALA A 199 -16.58 -16.53 16.71
C ALA A 199 -15.97 -15.74 17.87
N ALA A 200 -16.79 -14.87 18.47
CA ALA A 200 -16.40 -14.14 19.66
C ALA A 200 -15.93 -15.15 20.71
N ASP A 201 -14.75 -14.89 21.27
CA ASP A 201 -14.10 -15.67 22.32
C ASP A 201 -15.11 -16.32 23.26
N ALA A 202 -15.11 -17.65 23.29
CA ALA A 202 -15.72 -18.38 24.39
C ALA A 202 -14.96 -17.99 25.67
N PRO A 203 -15.65 -17.52 26.74
CA PRO A 203 -14.98 -17.22 27.98
C PRO A 203 -14.40 -18.52 28.55
N ALA A 204 -13.11 -18.51 28.86
CA ALA A 204 -12.45 -19.59 29.56
C ALA A 204 -13.16 -19.83 30.90
N ALA A 205 -13.61 -21.07 31.11
CA ALA A 205 -14.14 -21.58 32.36
C ALA A 205 -13.01 -22.12 33.25
#